data_AF-A0A1F5EJ20-F1
#
_entry.id   AF-A0A1F5EJ20-F1
#
_cell.length_a   1.000
_cell.length_b   1.000
_cell.length_c   1.000
_cell.angle_alpha   90.00
_cell.angle_beta   90.00
_cell.angle_gamma   90.00
#
_symmetry.space_group_name_H-M   'P 1'
#
loop_
_entity.id
_entity.type
_entity.pdbx_description
1 polymer ?
#
loop_
_entity_poly.entity_id
_entity_poly.type
_entity_poly.pdbx_seq_one_letter_code
_entity_poly.pdbx_strand_id
1 'polypeptide(L)'
;MKKILTPLLIFTFLFSGIVIASADEDIASTTEGTTATTKREEIQNRNIEKRDGVREKYEERLSEIKEKQQEKKEEIQNRIASTTEKMAEKKEQIETRKASTTEKIAERKEKLKEKQREIVQNHVNRIVDRFNKFLENLGKVNEKLAARIEKMEEKGFDMANSKSLMTEVPTKVTQAQEEIAILKESLETALDSDEPKNLFEISKEFIESARDSIKEVHASLVEVIKAIKASTKTNQGTTESEETATTTESN
;
A
#
# COMPACT_ATOMS: atom_id res chain seq x y z
N MET A 1 -7.78 1.26 -25.93
CA MET A 1 -7.75 1.94 -27.23
C MET A 1 -8.86 2.98 -27.28
N LYS A 2 -8.54 4.27 -27.16
CA LYS A 2 -9.50 5.36 -27.42
C LYS A 2 -8.73 6.54 -28.01
N LYS A 3 -8.97 6.87 -29.27
CA LYS A 3 -8.62 8.16 -29.87
C LYS A 3 -9.83 8.64 -30.66
N ILE A 4 -10.37 9.78 -30.22
CA ILE A 4 -11.47 10.52 -30.83
C ILE A 4 -10.85 11.38 -31.93
N LEU A 5 -11.42 11.32 -33.13
CA LEU A 5 -10.99 12.10 -34.29
C LEU A 5 -12.23 12.74 -34.92
N THR A 6 -12.34 14.06 -34.84
CA THR A 6 -13.24 14.86 -35.67
C THR A 6 -12.61 16.23 -35.92
N PRO A 7 -12.44 16.65 -37.18
CA PRO A 7 -12.23 18.04 -37.51
C PRO A 7 -13.50 18.71 -38.04
N LEU A 8 -13.61 19.95 -37.61
CA LEU A 8 -14.61 20.99 -37.80
C LEU A 8 -14.71 21.39 -39.29
N LEU A 9 -15.91 21.33 -39.87
CA LEU A 9 -16.21 21.71 -41.26
C LEU A 9 -16.61 23.19 -41.31
N ILE A 10 -15.87 23.95 -42.12
CA ILE A 10 -15.90 25.41 -42.24
C ILE A 10 -17.15 25.86 -42.99
N PHE A 11 -17.92 26.78 -42.39
CA PHE A 11 -19.13 27.38 -42.94
C PHE A 11 -18.77 28.67 -43.70
N THR A 12 -18.67 28.62 -45.02
CA THR A 12 -18.55 29.82 -45.88
C THR A 12 -19.93 30.19 -46.42
N PHE A 13 -20.47 31.32 -45.97
CA PHE A 13 -21.73 31.88 -46.44
C PHE A 13 -21.47 33.20 -47.16
N LEU A 14 -22.22 33.36 -48.26
CA LEU A 14 -22.84 34.59 -48.75
C LEU A 14 -22.24 35.32 -49.96
N PHE A 15 -23.18 35.59 -50.87
CA PHE A 15 -23.34 36.72 -51.77
C PHE A 15 -22.63 36.68 -53.13
N SER A 16 -23.34 36.14 -54.14
CA SER A 16 -23.32 36.70 -55.48
C SER A 16 -24.64 36.41 -56.22
N GLY A 17 -25.25 37.45 -56.80
CA GLY A 17 -26.14 37.33 -57.95
C GLY A 17 -27.63 37.56 -57.73
N ILE A 18 -28.05 38.81 -57.55
CA ILE A 18 -29.37 39.26 -58.02
C ILE A 18 -29.11 40.21 -59.20
N VAL A 19 -29.45 39.78 -60.41
CA VAL A 19 -29.60 40.65 -61.59
C VAL A 19 -31.10 40.70 -61.88
N ILE A 20 -31.70 41.88 -61.73
CA ILE A 20 -33.09 42.16 -62.12
C ILE A 20 -33.08 42.80 -63.51
N ALA A 21 -33.99 42.30 -64.34
CA ALA A 21 -34.24 42.64 -65.74
C ALA A 21 -35.15 43.88 -65.92
N SER A 22 -35.46 44.17 -67.20
CA SER A 22 -36.49 45.08 -67.77
C SER A 22 -36.07 46.55 -67.94
N ALA A 23 -36.48 47.32 -68.95
CA ALA A 23 -37.33 47.11 -70.13
C ALA A 23 -37.13 48.31 -71.10
N ASP A 24 -37.75 48.18 -72.26
CA ASP A 24 -37.77 49.02 -73.46
C ASP A 24 -38.08 50.53 -73.33
N GLU A 25 -37.80 51.19 -74.46
CA GLU A 25 -38.71 52.03 -75.26
C GLU A 25 -38.29 53.49 -75.50
N ASP A 26 -38.52 53.87 -76.76
CA ASP A 26 -38.27 55.13 -77.44
C ASP A 26 -38.75 56.37 -76.67
N ILE A 27 -38.23 57.54 -77.05
CA ILE A 27 -39.03 58.65 -77.63
C ILE A 27 -38.13 59.87 -77.86
N ALA A 28 -38.37 60.48 -79.02
CA ALA A 28 -37.70 61.63 -79.58
C ALA A 28 -37.69 62.87 -78.67
N SER A 29 -36.55 63.54 -78.73
CA SER A 29 -36.27 64.90 -78.24
C SER A 29 -37.20 65.93 -78.88
N THR A 30 -37.80 66.82 -78.09
CA THR A 30 -38.13 68.20 -78.49
C THR A 30 -38.23 69.13 -77.26
N THR A 31 -37.61 70.31 -77.39
CA THR A 31 -37.81 71.61 -76.70
C THR A 31 -37.34 71.86 -75.25
N GLU A 32 -36.35 72.75 -75.16
CA GLU A 32 -36.21 73.92 -74.27
C GLU A 32 -35.98 73.72 -72.76
N GLY A 33 -34.83 74.22 -72.26
CA GLY A 33 -34.60 74.39 -70.83
C GLY A 33 -33.13 74.54 -70.41
N THR A 34 -32.43 75.56 -70.90
CA THR A 34 -31.01 75.89 -70.69
C THR A 34 -30.64 76.33 -69.25
N THR A 35 -31.31 75.76 -68.25
CA THR A 35 -31.05 75.94 -66.80
C THR A 35 -31.01 74.62 -66.01
N ALA A 36 -31.21 73.47 -66.68
CA ALA A 36 -31.17 72.14 -66.06
C ALA A 36 -29.75 71.51 -66.09
N THR A 37 -28.89 71.91 -67.03
CA THR A 37 -27.58 71.30 -67.28
C THR A 37 -26.56 71.61 -66.19
N THR A 38 -26.54 72.85 -65.68
CA THR A 38 -25.60 73.29 -64.62
C THR A 38 -25.93 72.65 -63.26
N LYS A 39 -27.21 72.57 -62.90
CA LYS A 39 -27.66 71.85 -61.69
C LYS A 39 -27.36 70.34 -61.77
N ARG A 40 -27.43 69.74 -62.96
CA ARG A 40 -27.15 68.31 -63.18
C ARG A 40 -25.66 67.99 -63.07
N GLU A 41 -24.78 68.85 -63.58
CA GLU A 41 -23.32 68.74 -63.40
C GLU A 41 -22.89 68.93 -61.94
N GLU A 42 -23.47 69.90 -61.22
CA GLU A 42 -23.21 70.07 -59.79
C GLU A 42 -23.69 68.86 -58.96
N ILE A 43 -24.85 68.28 -59.31
CA ILE A 43 -25.35 67.06 -58.67
C ILE A 43 -24.45 65.86 -58.99
N GLN A 44 -23.95 65.75 -60.23
CA GLN A 44 -23.01 64.70 -60.63
C GLN A 44 -21.67 64.82 -59.91
N ASN A 45 -21.08 66.01 -59.86
CA ASN A 45 -19.82 66.26 -59.14
C ASN A 45 -19.98 66.01 -57.64
N ARG A 46 -21.08 66.46 -57.03
CA ARG A 46 -21.41 66.17 -55.62
C ARG A 46 -21.59 64.67 -55.38
N ASN A 47 -22.13 63.92 -56.33
CA ASN A 47 -22.27 62.47 -56.23
C ASN A 47 -20.94 61.74 -56.43
N ILE A 48 -20.05 62.26 -57.29
CA ILE A 48 -18.69 61.74 -57.49
C ILE A 48 -17.86 61.98 -56.22
N GLU A 49 -17.81 63.20 -55.69
CA GLU A 49 -17.13 63.51 -54.41
C GLU A 49 -17.67 62.66 -53.25
N LYS A 50 -19.00 62.45 -53.19
CA LYS A 50 -19.59 61.54 -52.19
C LYS A 50 -19.17 60.09 -52.39
N ARG A 51 -19.07 59.61 -53.64
CA ARG A 51 -18.63 58.25 -53.94
C ARG A 51 -17.14 58.05 -53.63
N ASP A 52 -16.32 59.03 -53.96
CA ASP A 52 -14.88 59.00 -53.70
C ASP A 52 -14.59 59.08 -52.19
N GLY A 53 -15.28 59.96 -51.46
CA GLY A 53 -15.16 60.02 -49.99
C GLY A 53 -15.74 58.78 -49.28
N VAL A 54 -16.74 58.10 -49.86
CA VAL A 54 -17.23 56.81 -49.34
C VAL A 54 -16.23 55.69 -49.65
N ARG A 55 -15.60 55.71 -50.83
CA ARG A 55 -14.57 54.75 -51.22
C ARG A 55 -13.31 54.88 -50.36
N GLU A 56 -12.84 56.10 -50.13
CA GLU A 56 -11.70 56.39 -49.26
C GLU A 56 -11.95 55.89 -47.83
N LYS A 57 -13.11 56.21 -47.25
CA LYS A 57 -13.52 55.67 -45.94
C LYS A 57 -13.65 54.15 -45.90
N TYR A 58 -14.01 53.53 -47.03
CA TYR A 58 -14.12 52.08 -47.14
C TYR A 58 -12.73 51.42 -47.20
N GLU A 59 -11.81 52.01 -47.96
CA GLU A 59 -10.41 51.57 -48.06
C GLU A 59 -9.68 51.73 -46.71
N GLU A 60 -9.89 52.85 -46.01
CA GLU A 60 -9.36 53.12 -44.66
C GLU A 60 -9.88 52.08 -43.63
N ARG A 61 -11.20 51.82 -43.61
CA ARG A 61 -11.78 50.77 -42.75
C ARG A 61 -11.25 49.38 -43.09
N LEU A 62 -11.04 49.07 -44.37
CA LEU A 62 -10.46 47.80 -44.79
C LEU A 62 -9.01 47.65 -44.31
N SER A 63 -8.20 48.71 -44.36
CA SER A 63 -6.85 48.69 -43.80
C SER A 63 -6.87 48.49 -42.28
N GLU A 64 -7.71 49.22 -41.54
CA GLU A 64 -7.83 49.04 -40.09
C GLU A 64 -8.30 47.64 -39.71
N ILE A 65 -9.25 47.07 -40.45
CA ILE A 65 -9.74 45.70 -40.20
C ILE A 65 -8.62 44.68 -40.46
N LYS A 66 -7.83 44.86 -41.52
CA LYS A 66 -6.69 43.97 -41.83
C LYS A 66 -5.61 44.05 -40.75
N GLU A 67 -5.28 45.25 -40.30
CA GLU A 67 -4.30 45.48 -39.22
C GLU A 67 -4.77 44.83 -37.92
N LYS A 68 -6.02 45.08 -37.50
CA LYS A 68 -6.62 44.43 -36.31
C LYS A 68 -6.69 42.91 -36.44
N GLN A 69 -6.93 42.37 -37.64
CA GLN A 69 -6.90 40.93 -37.88
C GLN A 69 -5.48 40.36 -37.76
N GLN A 70 -4.47 41.08 -38.24
CA GLN A 70 -3.08 40.68 -38.15
C GLN A 70 -2.59 40.71 -36.70
N GLU A 71 -2.83 41.80 -35.96
CA GLU A 71 -2.52 41.93 -34.54
C GLU A 71 -3.16 40.79 -33.72
N LYS A 72 -4.45 40.53 -33.95
CA LYS A 72 -5.17 39.46 -33.26
C LYS A 72 -4.62 38.07 -33.61
N LYS A 73 -4.17 37.86 -34.86
CA LYS A 73 -3.54 36.61 -35.27
C LYS A 73 -2.19 36.41 -34.58
N GLU A 74 -1.38 37.46 -34.49
CA GLU A 74 -0.10 37.44 -33.78
C GLU A 74 -0.29 37.21 -32.28
N GLU A 75 -1.26 37.86 -31.64
CA GLU A 75 -1.63 37.63 -30.24
C GLU A 75 -2.05 36.17 -29.99
N ILE A 76 -2.90 35.62 -30.86
CA ILE A 76 -3.35 34.23 -30.78
C ILE A 76 -2.16 33.27 -30.97
N GLN A 77 -1.27 33.53 -31.94
CA GLN A 77 -0.08 32.71 -32.16
C GLN A 77 0.85 32.72 -30.95
N ASN A 78 1.12 33.90 -30.38
CA ASN A 78 1.95 34.04 -29.19
C ASN A 78 1.32 33.34 -27.98
N ARG A 79 -0.01 33.44 -27.81
CA ARG A 79 -0.73 32.74 -26.74
C ARG A 79 -0.70 31.23 -26.91
N ILE A 80 -0.86 30.73 -28.13
CA ILE A 80 -0.76 29.29 -28.44
C ILE A 80 0.67 28.80 -28.17
N ALA A 81 1.69 29.52 -28.65
CA ALA A 81 3.09 29.16 -28.43
C ALA A 81 3.42 29.12 -26.93
N SER A 82 3.11 30.18 -26.17
CA SER A 82 3.36 30.24 -24.73
C SER A 82 2.59 29.18 -23.95
N THR A 83 1.34 28.89 -24.33
CA THR A 83 0.55 27.84 -23.68
C THR A 83 1.12 26.46 -23.99
N THR A 84 1.57 26.23 -25.22
CA THR A 84 2.16 24.96 -25.65
C THR A 84 3.47 24.69 -24.90
N GLU A 85 4.33 25.70 -24.78
CA GLU A 85 5.58 25.63 -24.02
C GLU A 85 5.32 25.33 -22.53
N LYS A 86 4.42 26.07 -21.88
CA LYS A 86 4.03 25.82 -20.49
C LYS A 86 3.43 24.42 -20.27
N MET A 87 2.69 23.91 -21.25
CA MET A 87 2.12 22.56 -21.19
C MET A 87 3.19 21.48 -21.37
N ALA A 88 4.17 21.70 -22.25
CA ALA A 88 5.32 20.82 -22.43
C ALA A 88 6.17 20.75 -21.16
N GLU A 89 6.50 21.91 -20.58
CA GLU A 89 7.27 22.01 -19.33
C GLU A 89 6.54 21.33 -18.16
N LYS A 90 5.23 21.59 -18.00
CA LYS A 90 4.42 20.90 -16.98
C LYS A 90 4.38 19.39 -17.18
N LYS A 91 4.31 18.92 -18.42
CA LYS A 91 4.31 17.48 -18.72
C LYS A 91 5.65 16.86 -18.33
N GLU A 92 6.76 17.50 -18.66
CA GLU A 92 8.10 17.06 -18.27
C GLU A 92 8.28 17.05 -16.74
N GLN A 93 7.82 18.09 -16.04
CA GLN A 93 7.84 18.13 -14.58
C GLN A 93 6.97 17.02 -13.94
N ILE A 94 5.83 16.69 -14.54
CA ILE A 94 4.98 15.59 -14.07
C ILE A 94 5.67 14.24 -14.28
N GLU A 95 6.25 14.00 -15.46
CA GLU A 95 6.92 12.74 -15.77
C GLU A 95 8.18 12.53 -14.90
N THR A 96 8.99 13.57 -14.70
CA THR A 96 10.15 13.53 -13.79
C THR A 96 9.73 13.29 -12.33
N ARG A 97 8.67 13.95 -11.86
CA ARG A 97 8.11 13.69 -10.51
C ARG A 97 7.58 12.27 -10.38
N LYS A 98 6.88 11.74 -11.37
CA LYS A 98 6.40 10.36 -11.38
C LYS A 98 7.57 9.38 -11.29
N ALA A 99 8.57 9.53 -12.16
CA ALA A 99 9.75 8.67 -12.18
C ALA A 99 10.50 8.68 -10.83
N SER A 100 10.77 9.86 -10.27
CA SER A 100 11.42 10.00 -8.96
C SER A 100 10.57 9.41 -7.82
N THR A 101 9.24 9.56 -7.90
CA THR A 101 8.33 9.00 -6.89
C THR A 101 8.28 7.48 -6.98
N THR A 102 8.22 6.91 -8.19
CA THR A 102 8.22 5.45 -8.38
C THR A 102 9.52 4.82 -7.90
N GLU A 103 10.66 5.45 -8.15
CA GLU A 103 11.97 5.01 -7.66
C GLU A 103 12.04 5.05 -6.13
N LYS A 104 11.64 6.17 -5.52
CA LYS A 104 11.58 6.30 -4.06
C LYS A 104 10.62 5.29 -3.41
N ILE A 105 9.51 4.97 -4.06
CA ILE A 105 8.58 3.95 -3.57
C ILE A 105 9.21 2.57 -3.64
N ALA A 106 9.89 2.23 -4.74
CA ALA A 106 10.58 0.95 -4.88
C ALA A 106 11.69 0.81 -3.83
N GLU A 107 12.55 1.81 -3.68
CA GLU A 107 13.63 1.82 -2.68
C GLU A 107 13.08 1.70 -1.25
N ARG A 108 12.00 2.43 -0.92
CA ARG A 108 11.35 2.33 0.38
C ARG A 108 10.75 0.94 0.62
N LYS A 109 10.14 0.33 -0.40
CA LYS A 109 9.58 -1.02 -0.29
C LYS A 109 10.67 -2.05 0.01
N GLU A 110 11.79 -2.00 -0.69
CA GLU A 110 12.91 -2.91 -0.44
C GLU A 110 13.51 -2.71 0.96
N LYS A 111 13.75 -1.47 1.39
CA LYS A 111 14.21 -1.18 2.76
C LYS A 111 13.23 -1.65 3.84
N LEU A 112 11.91 -1.60 3.57
CA LEU A 112 10.90 -2.09 4.50
C LEU A 112 10.88 -3.61 4.57
N LYS A 113 11.03 -4.31 3.44
CA LYS A 113 11.13 -5.77 3.42
C LYS A 113 12.34 -6.26 4.21
N GLU A 114 13.51 -5.65 4.00
CA GLU A 114 14.74 -5.99 4.71
C GLU A 114 14.60 -5.78 6.22
N LYS A 115 14.08 -4.61 6.64
CA LYS A 115 13.80 -4.34 8.07
C LYS A 115 12.80 -5.32 8.67
N GLN A 116 11.77 -5.70 7.93
CA GLN A 116 10.79 -6.69 8.42
C GLN A 116 11.43 -8.06 8.62
N ARG A 117 12.26 -8.52 7.68
CA ARG A 117 13.04 -9.76 7.82
C ARG A 117 13.93 -9.72 9.06
N GLU A 118 14.68 -8.63 9.25
CA GLU A 118 15.54 -8.45 10.42
C GLU A 118 14.76 -8.47 11.74
N ILE A 119 13.62 -7.77 11.81
CA ILE A 119 12.77 -7.74 13.01
C ILE A 119 12.25 -9.14 13.34
N VAL A 120 11.72 -9.87 12.35
CA VAL A 120 11.18 -11.22 12.55
C VAL A 120 12.29 -12.18 12.98
N GLN A 121 13.43 -12.16 12.30
CA GLN A 121 14.57 -13.00 12.63
C GLN A 121 15.06 -12.76 14.06
N ASN A 122 15.26 -11.50 14.44
CA ASN A 122 15.67 -11.13 15.79
C ASN A 122 14.61 -11.51 16.84
N HIS A 123 13.33 -11.41 16.49
CA HIS A 123 12.24 -11.80 17.38
C HIS A 123 12.23 -13.32 17.63
N VAL A 124 12.29 -14.12 16.57
CA VAL A 124 12.27 -15.59 16.67
C VAL A 124 13.52 -16.11 17.38
N ASN A 125 14.71 -15.59 17.06
CA ASN A 125 15.95 -15.99 17.76
C ASN A 125 15.86 -15.74 19.27
N ARG A 126 15.33 -14.58 19.69
CA ARG A 126 15.11 -14.29 21.12
C ARG A 126 14.12 -15.26 21.77
N ILE A 127 13.14 -15.76 21.03
CA ILE A 127 12.18 -16.75 21.53
C ILE A 127 12.86 -18.11 21.68
N VAL A 128 13.58 -18.57 20.65
CA VAL A 128 14.36 -19.82 20.68
C VAL A 128 15.33 -19.83 21.86
N ASP A 129 16.08 -18.76 22.08
CA ASP A 129 17.01 -18.64 23.22
C ASP A 129 16.27 -18.76 24.56
N ARG A 130 15.10 -18.12 24.70
CA ARG A 130 14.29 -18.19 25.92
C ARG A 130 13.75 -19.59 26.15
N PHE A 131 13.30 -20.27 25.10
CA PHE A 131 12.79 -21.63 25.16
C PHE A 131 13.88 -22.63 25.55
N ASN A 132 15.06 -22.54 24.91
CA ASN A 132 16.21 -23.36 25.29
C ASN A 132 16.63 -23.14 26.74
N LYS A 133 16.69 -21.88 27.19
CA LYS A 133 16.99 -21.56 28.60
C LYS A 133 15.93 -22.11 29.55
N PHE A 134 14.66 -22.09 29.15
CA PHE A 134 13.59 -22.65 29.96
C PHE A 134 13.70 -24.18 30.04
N LEU A 135 13.98 -24.86 28.94
CA LEU A 135 14.24 -26.31 28.93
C LEU A 135 15.46 -26.68 29.80
N GLU A 136 16.55 -25.89 29.74
CA GLU A 136 17.71 -26.08 30.62
C GLU A 136 17.32 -26.00 32.10
N ASN A 137 16.49 -25.02 32.46
CA ASN A 137 15.99 -24.88 33.83
C ASN A 137 15.08 -26.05 34.24
N LEU A 138 14.21 -26.53 33.33
CA LEU A 138 13.38 -27.71 33.58
C LEU A 138 14.24 -28.98 33.73
N GLY A 139 15.32 -29.11 32.97
CA GLY A 139 16.32 -30.18 33.13
C GLY A 139 16.95 -30.18 34.53
N LYS A 140 17.34 -29.00 35.04
CA LYS A 140 17.84 -28.87 36.43
C LYS A 140 16.78 -29.23 37.47
N VAL A 141 15.50 -28.95 37.20
CA VAL A 141 14.39 -29.38 38.07
C VAL A 141 14.25 -30.89 38.03
N ASN A 142 14.30 -31.51 36.85
CA ASN A 142 14.25 -32.95 36.66
C ASN A 142 15.34 -33.66 37.48
N GLU A 143 16.59 -33.22 37.37
CA GLU A 143 17.74 -33.74 38.14
C GLU A 143 17.50 -33.64 39.66
N LYS A 144 17.02 -32.49 40.13
CA LYS A 144 16.70 -32.29 41.56
C LYS A 144 15.59 -33.21 42.04
N LEU A 145 14.57 -33.45 41.22
CA LEU A 145 13.47 -34.34 41.57
C LEU A 145 13.92 -35.81 41.58
N ALA A 146 14.76 -36.23 40.63
CA ALA A 146 15.36 -37.56 40.63
C ALA A 146 16.18 -37.81 41.92
N ALA A 147 17.09 -36.90 42.26
CA ALA A 147 17.86 -36.98 43.50
C ALA A 147 16.98 -36.91 44.76
N ARG A 148 15.84 -36.20 44.70
CA ARG A 148 14.88 -36.18 45.81
C ARG A 148 14.16 -37.51 45.95
N ILE A 149 13.76 -38.15 44.87
CA ILE A 149 13.12 -39.47 44.87
C ILE A 149 14.04 -40.49 45.54
N GLU A 150 15.31 -40.57 45.12
CA GLU A 150 16.31 -41.47 45.71
C GLU A 150 16.45 -41.26 47.22
N LYS A 151 16.65 -40.01 47.65
CA LYS A 151 16.74 -39.65 49.07
C LYS A 151 15.49 -39.95 49.89
N MET A 152 14.33 -40.06 49.25
CA MET A 152 13.07 -40.41 49.92
C MET A 152 12.91 -41.93 50.03
N GLU A 153 13.35 -42.68 49.03
CA GLU A 153 13.39 -44.15 49.10
C GLU A 153 14.38 -44.66 50.16
N GLU A 154 15.55 -44.03 50.27
CA GLU A 154 16.52 -44.31 51.34
C GLU A 154 15.93 -44.13 52.74
N LYS A 155 14.89 -43.28 52.86
CA LYS A 155 14.15 -43.02 54.10
C LYS A 155 12.93 -43.93 54.28
N GLY A 156 12.75 -44.92 53.41
CA GLY A 156 11.63 -45.87 53.46
C GLY A 156 10.31 -45.35 52.90
N PHE A 157 10.31 -44.26 52.12
CA PHE A 157 9.10 -43.82 51.43
C PHE A 157 8.88 -44.60 50.13
N ASP A 158 7.64 -45.02 49.86
CA ASP A 158 7.28 -45.60 48.58
C ASP A 158 7.20 -44.51 47.50
N MET A 159 8.15 -44.56 46.57
CA MET A 159 8.28 -43.62 45.46
C MET A 159 7.93 -44.23 44.09
N ALA A 160 7.32 -45.42 44.03
CA ALA A 160 7.06 -46.14 42.79
C ALA A 160 6.29 -45.29 41.76
N ASN A 161 5.21 -44.62 42.20
CA ASN A 161 4.42 -43.76 41.31
C ASN A 161 5.22 -42.55 40.79
N SER A 162 6.03 -41.92 41.66
CA SER A 162 6.86 -40.77 41.27
C SER A 162 7.93 -41.17 40.25
N LYS A 163 8.52 -42.37 40.39
CA LYS A 163 9.46 -42.94 39.42
C LYS A 163 8.77 -43.23 38.09
N SER A 164 7.58 -43.82 38.12
CA SER A 164 6.81 -44.08 36.89
C SER A 164 6.58 -42.79 36.10
N LEU A 165 6.08 -41.73 36.75
CA LEU A 165 5.84 -40.44 36.10
C LEU A 165 7.12 -39.79 35.57
N MET A 166 8.26 -40.01 36.24
CA MET A 166 9.55 -39.48 35.80
C MET A 166 9.99 -40.04 34.44
N THR A 167 9.53 -41.23 34.05
CA THR A 167 9.89 -41.84 32.76
C THR A 167 9.31 -41.09 31.55
N GLU A 168 8.24 -40.30 31.75
CA GLU A 168 7.61 -39.53 30.68
C GLU A 168 8.32 -38.19 30.40
N VAL A 169 9.03 -37.65 31.39
CA VAL A 169 9.65 -36.32 31.30
C VAL A 169 10.68 -36.26 30.16
N PRO A 170 11.61 -37.22 29.99
CA PRO A 170 12.57 -37.19 28.88
C PRO A 170 11.89 -37.16 27.51
N THR A 171 10.82 -37.95 27.32
CA THR A 171 10.07 -37.97 26.06
C THR A 171 9.48 -36.60 25.73
N LYS A 172 8.85 -35.94 26.71
CA LYS A 172 8.29 -34.59 26.55
C LYS A 172 9.38 -33.55 26.30
N VAL A 173 10.55 -33.69 26.92
CA VAL A 173 11.71 -32.81 26.67
C VAL A 173 12.19 -32.95 25.23
N THR A 174 12.32 -34.18 24.71
CA THR A 174 12.71 -34.41 23.31
C THR A 174 11.71 -33.78 22.35
N GLN A 175 10.41 -33.97 22.57
CA GLN A 175 9.37 -33.34 21.75
C GLN A 175 9.47 -31.81 21.75
N ALA A 176 9.67 -31.20 22.92
CA ALA A 176 9.86 -29.75 23.01
C ALA A 176 11.13 -29.27 22.28
N GLN A 177 12.21 -30.06 22.28
CA GLN A 177 13.43 -29.75 21.52
C GLN A 177 13.21 -29.85 20.00
N GLU A 178 12.46 -30.85 19.55
CA GLU A 178 12.07 -31.03 18.15
C GLU A 178 11.24 -29.84 17.66
N GLU A 179 10.23 -29.41 18.41
CA GLU A 179 9.40 -28.26 18.04
C GLU A 179 10.19 -26.94 18.01
N ILE A 180 11.17 -26.76 18.90
CA ILE A 180 12.09 -25.61 18.84
C ILE A 180 12.97 -25.67 17.58
N ALA A 181 13.42 -26.86 17.19
CA ALA A 181 14.21 -27.05 15.97
C ALA A 181 13.36 -26.75 14.72
N ILE A 182 12.13 -27.25 14.66
CA ILE A 182 11.16 -26.96 13.59
C ILE A 182 10.89 -25.46 13.50
N LEU A 183 10.71 -24.76 14.63
CA LEU A 183 10.58 -23.30 14.63
C LEU A 183 11.78 -22.62 13.96
N LYS A 184 13.01 -23.07 14.25
CA LYS A 184 14.21 -22.50 13.64
C LYS A 184 14.29 -22.77 12.14
N GLU A 185 14.01 -24.00 11.71
CA GLU A 185 13.98 -24.39 10.30
C GLU A 185 12.89 -23.63 9.52
N SER A 186 11.73 -23.41 10.14
CA SER A 186 10.65 -22.63 9.54
C SER A 186 11.05 -21.17 9.31
N LEU A 187 11.83 -20.58 10.24
CA LEU A 187 12.36 -19.24 10.08
C LEU A 187 13.34 -19.17 8.92
N GLU A 188 14.27 -20.12 8.81
CA GLU A 188 15.23 -20.19 7.71
C GLU A 188 14.51 -20.30 6.35
N THR A 189 13.54 -21.21 6.25
CA THR A 189 12.70 -21.37 5.05
C THR A 189 11.90 -20.10 4.73
N ALA A 190 11.38 -19.43 5.75
CA ALA A 190 10.58 -18.22 5.55
C ALA A 190 11.44 -17.00 5.16
N LEU A 191 12.70 -16.93 5.62
CA LEU A 191 13.62 -15.85 5.25
C LEU A 191 13.99 -15.88 3.76
N ASP A 192 13.99 -17.07 3.17
CA ASP A 192 14.19 -17.28 1.73
C ASP A 192 12.97 -16.89 0.88
N SER A 193 11.81 -16.64 1.52
CA SER A 193 10.59 -16.20 0.84
C SER A 193 10.57 -14.69 0.56
N ASP A 194 10.01 -14.31 -0.60
CA ASP A 194 9.85 -12.92 -1.03
C ASP A 194 8.71 -12.15 -0.33
N GLU A 195 7.93 -12.82 0.54
CA GLU A 195 6.77 -12.24 1.22
C GLU A 195 6.94 -12.12 2.76
N PRO A 196 7.22 -10.92 3.29
CA PRO A 196 7.40 -10.68 4.73
C PRO A 196 6.18 -10.96 5.61
N LYS A 197 4.96 -10.98 5.04
CA LYS A 197 3.74 -11.24 5.83
C LYS A 197 3.63 -12.71 6.21
N ASN A 198 3.94 -13.61 5.27
CA ASN A 198 3.94 -15.05 5.53
C ASN A 198 4.99 -15.41 6.58
N LEU A 199 6.14 -14.71 6.59
CA LEU A 199 7.19 -14.85 7.59
C LEU A 199 6.68 -14.78 9.04
N PHE A 200 5.81 -13.80 9.35
CA PHE A 200 5.32 -13.61 10.71
C PHE A 200 4.24 -14.63 11.09
N GLU A 201 3.30 -14.93 10.17
CA GLU A 201 2.21 -15.88 10.43
C GLU A 201 2.74 -17.29 10.63
N ILE A 202 3.65 -17.73 9.76
CA ILE A 202 4.30 -19.04 9.85
C ILE A 202 5.08 -19.15 11.17
N SER A 203 5.90 -18.14 11.50
CA SER A 203 6.68 -18.14 12.74
C SER A 203 5.78 -18.25 13.98
N LYS A 204 4.61 -17.61 13.96
CA LYS A 204 3.70 -17.58 15.11
C LYS A 204 3.16 -18.97 15.46
N GLU A 205 2.72 -19.73 14.46
CA GLU A 205 2.19 -21.09 14.67
C GLU A 205 3.24 -22.00 15.31
N PHE A 206 4.46 -22.00 14.79
CA PHE A 206 5.56 -22.79 15.35
C PHE A 206 6.00 -22.31 16.75
N ILE A 207 5.92 -21.00 17.02
CA ILE A 207 6.15 -20.46 18.38
C ILE A 207 5.10 -21.00 19.35
N GLU A 208 3.84 -21.08 18.94
CA GLU A 208 2.74 -21.60 19.77
C GLU A 208 2.91 -23.09 20.03
N SER A 209 3.24 -23.88 19.00
CA SER A 209 3.54 -25.32 19.13
C SER A 209 4.68 -25.58 20.12
N ALA A 210 5.84 -24.96 19.90
CA ALA A 210 7.00 -25.11 20.80
C ALA A 210 6.70 -24.65 22.23
N ARG A 211 5.93 -23.58 22.40
CA ARG A 211 5.48 -23.12 23.73
C ARG A 211 4.64 -24.19 24.43
N ASP A 212 3.71 -24.83 23.72
CA ASP A 212 2.79 -25.78 24.33
C ASP A 212 3.50 -27.07 24.72
N SER A 213 4.41 -27.59 23.88
CA SER A 213 5.27 -28.72 24.27
C SER A 213 6.12 -28.42 25.50
N ILE A 214 6.66 -27.20 25.61
CA ILE A 214 7.38 -26.77 26.82
C ILE A 214 6.48 -26.75 28.07
N LYS A 215 5.21 -26.33 27.94
CA LYS A 215 4.25 -26.37 29.05
C LYS A 215 3.95 -27.81 29.47
N GLU A 216 3.91 -28.75 28.53
CA GLU A 216 3.70 -30.17 28.82
C GLU A 216 4.85 -30.76 29.64
N VAL A 217 6.11 -30.41 29.34
CA VAL A 217 7.26 -30.78 30.18
C VAL A 217 7.07 -30.26 31.60
N HIS A 218 6.73 -28.98 31.75
CA HIS A 218 6.50 -28.39 33.07
C HIS A 218 5.32 -29.07 33.80
N ALA A 219 4.22 -29.35 33.11
CA ALA A 219 3.06 -30.04 33.68
C ALA A 219 3.43 -31.43 34.19
N SER A 220 4.20 -32.20 33.41
CA SER A 220 4.68 -33.53 33.82
C SER A 220 5.58 -33.47 35.06
N LEU A 221 6.51 -32.50 35.13
CA LEU A 221 7.31 -32.28 36.34
C LEU A 221 6.46 -31.89 37.56
N VAL A 222 5.39 -31.12 37.36
CA VAL A 222 4.43 -30.79 38.43
C VAL A 222 3.67 -32.03 38.92
N GLU A 223 3.31 -32.95 38.03
CA GLU A 223 2.68 -34.22 38.40
C GLU A 223 3.62 -35.10 39.23
N VAL A 224 4.90 -35.17 38.85
CA VAL A 224 5.93 -35.82 39.67
C VAL A 224 5.99 -35.19 41.07
N ILE A 225 6.01 -33.85 41.17
CA ILE A 225 6.02 -33.16 42.47
C ILE A 225 4.77 -33.50 43.30
N LYS A 226 3.60 -33.57 42.66
CA LYS A 226 2.36 -33.97 43.34
C LYS A 226 2.45 -35.40 43.86
N ALA A 227 2.98 -36.33 43.08
CA ALA A 227 3.19 -37.71 43.49
C ALA A 227 4.15 -37.82 44.67
N ILE A 228 5.29 -37.11 44.64
CA ILE A 228 6.24 -37.07 45.76
C ILE A 228 5.54 -36.56 47.04
N LYS A 229 4.74 -35.49 46.93
CA LYS A 229 3.99 -34.94 48.07
C LYS A 229 2.94 -35.91 48.61
N ALA A 230 2.27 -36.66 47.73
CA ALA A 230 1.29 -37.66 48.15
C ALA A 230 1.97 -38.77 48.96
N SER A 231 3.08 -39.33 48.46
CA SER A 231 3.87 -40.35 49.16
C SER A 231 4.32 -39.88 50.56
N THR A 232 4.70 -38.61 50.70
CA THR A 232 5.09 -38.07 52.01
C THR A 232 3.95 -37.95 53.01
N LYS A 233 2.73 -37.68 52.56
CA LYS A 233 1.56 -37.53 53.44
C LYS A 233 1.08 -38.87 53.96
N THR A 234 1.06 -39.90 53.10
CA THR A 234 0.59 -41.23 53.46
C THR A 234 1.45 -41.84 54.58
N ASN A 235 2.78 -41.71 54.49
CA ASN A 235 3.69 -42.26 55.51
C ASN A 235 3.67 -41.51 56.86
N GLN A 236 3.29 -40.23 56.91
CA GLN A 236 3.14 -39.50 58.17
C GLN A 236 1.92 -39.93 58.99
N GLY A 237 0.90 -40.54 58.36
CA GLY A 237 -0.29 -41.03 59.06
C GLY A 237 -0.14 -42.40 59.71
N THR A 238 0.91 -43.16 59.38
CA THR A 238 1.08 -44.56 59.83
C THR A 238 1.95 -44.69 61.08
N THR A 239 2.67 -43.64 61.51
CA THR A 239 3.60 -43.72 62.64
C THR A 239 2.96 -43.42 64.02
N GLU A 240 1.66 -43.14 64.10
CA GLU A 240 0.99 -42.70 65.35
C GLU A 240 0.12 -43.77 66.04
N SER A 241 0.12 -45.04 65.59
CA SER A 241 -0.81 -46.07 66.11
C SER A 241 -0.19 -47.44 66.47
N GLU A 242 1.10 -47.51 66.83
CA GLU A 242 1.71 -48.74 67.36
C GLU A 242 2.63 -48.49 68.57
N GLU A 243 2.11 -47.88 69.63
CA GLU A 243 2.69 -48.02 70.98
C GLU A 243 1.57 -48.03 72.03
N THR A 244 1.10 -49.22 72.42
CA THR A 244 0.79 -49.65 73.80
C THR A 244 -0.08 -50.91 73.78
N ALA A 245 0.55 -52.08 73.74
CA ALA A 245 -0.06 -53.32 74.23
C ALA A 245 1.05 -54.25 74.72
N THR A 246 1.67 -53.90 75.84
CA THR A 246 2.59 -54.81 76.54
C THR A 246 1.78 -55.68 77.48
N THR A 247 1.68 -56.96 77.11
CA THR A 247 1.19 -58.10 77.87
C THR A 247 1.75 -58.13 79.29
N THR A 248 0.89 -58.24 80.29
CA THR A 248 1.27 -58.66 81.66
C THR A 248 0.53 -59.96 81.97
N GLU A 249 1.19 -61.08 81.69
CA GLU A 249 0.95 -62.36 82.35
C GLU A 249 1.95 -62.50 83.50
N SER A 250 1.47 -62.80 84.72
CA SER A 250 1.93 -63.92 85.56
C SER A 250 1.70 -63.66 87.06
N ASN A 251 1.06 -64.66 87.69
CA ASN A 251 0.88 -65.00 89.11
C ASN A 251 -0.08 -64.19 89.98
#